data_AF-A0A165KS48-F1
#
_entry.id   AF-A0A165KS48-F1
#
_cell.length_a   1.000
_cell.length_b   1.000
_cell.length_c   1.000
_cell.angle_alpha   90.00
_cell.angle_beta   90.00
_cell.angle_gamma   90.00
#
_symmetry.space_group_name_H-M   'P 1'
#
loop_
_entity.id
_entity.type
_entity.pdbx_description
1 polymer ?
#
loop_
_entity_poly.entity_id
_entity_poly.type
_entity_poly.pdbx_seq_one_letter_code
_entity_poly.pdbx_strand_id
1 'polypeptide(L)'
;MWYMKDEKVLGVLCDWDLAADYSNGDVRAAHVPHEGGTDRDKSKSGPGSRRTDEPDGQSPEQGGTSQRASQSEAPVQARYRTGTGPFMAMDLLRPGLPPLHKYRHDLESFFYLYIYAAAAYNPVQKVFGNILQWQHESLISVGHNKRQFLVDEEEFQSVVARAHEDFKPLVLQGGLLVRLSLPFSQVEERFARFESIQRMEGMAPLNEDQLSRMAKIEKKRDKLITYSKFMGILQAPEDMPKEAQKGQSGAKEDEGQDI
;
A
#
# COMPACT_ATOMS: atom_id res chain seq x y z
N MET A 1 2.60 4.88 -14.85
CA MET A 1 2.68 3.56 -14.18
C MET A 1 2.26 2.40 -15.08
N TRP A 2 1.48 2.64 -16.13
CA TRP A 2 1.29 1.69 -17.23
C TRP A 2 2.09 2.16 -18.44
N TYR A 3 2.64 1.23 -19.20
CA TYR A 3 3.10 1.52 -20.55
C TYR A 3 1.87 1.58 -21.43
N MET A 4 1.51 2.78 -21.86
CA MET A 4 0.33 3.01 -22.68
C MET A 4 0.69 3.50 -24.07
N LYS A 5 -0.06 3.04 -25.06
CA LYS A 5 0.01 3.55 -26.44
C LYS A 5 -1.42 3.67 -26.96
N ASP A 6 -1.78 4.84 -27.46
CA ASP A 6 -3.12 5.13 -27.99
C ASP A 6 -4.24 4.75 -26.99
N GLU A 7 -4.07 5.17 -25.73
CA GLU A 7 -4.97 4.87 -24.59
C GLU A 7 -5.12 3.38 -24.22
N LYS A 8 -4.32 2.49 -24.83
CA LYS A 8 -4.29 1.06 -24.50
C LYS A 8 -3.15 0.75 -23.56
N VAL A 9 -3.44 0.00 -22.51
CA VAL A 9 -2.43 -0.57 -21.62
C VAL A 9 -1.72 -1.72 -22.34
N LEU A 10 -0.43 -1.54 -22.62
CA LEU A 10 0.43 -2.54 -23.25
C LEU A 10 1.28 -3.30 -22.23
N GLY A 11 1.51 -2.72 -21.05
CA GLY A 11 2.30 -3.35 -19.99
C GLY A 11 2.33 -2.51 -18.71
N VAL A 12 2.93 -3.07 -17.67
CA VAL A 12 3.20 -2.37 -16.41
C VAL A 12 4.60 -1.78 -16.50
N LEU A 13 4.76 -0.49 -16.16
CA LEU A 13 6.09 0.09 -15.98
C LEU A 13 6.58 -0.33 -14.60
N CYS A 14 7.76 -0.93 -14.55
CA CYS A 14 8.45 -1.25 -13.30
C CYS A 14 9.22 -0.03 -12.79
N ASP A 15 9.63 -0.05 -11.52
CA ASP A 15 10.43 1.03 -10.92
C ASP A 15 11.72 1.31 -11.69
N TRP A 16 12.27 0.30 -12.38
CA TRP A 16 13.40 0.43 -13.30
C TRP A 16 13.08 1.26 -14.55
N ASP A 17 11.88 1.12 -15.11
CA ASP A 17 11.43 1.89 -16.28
C ASP A 17 11.14 3.36 -15.90
N LEU A 18 10.80 3.61 -14.64
CA LEU A 18 10.54 4.93 -14.08
C LEU A 18 11.81 5.63 -13.59
N ALA A 19 12.84 4.88 -13.21
CA ALA A 19 14.14 5.39 -12.75
C ALA A 19 15.12 5.67 -13.89
N ALA A 20 14.80 5.29 -15.12
CA ALA A 20 15.56 5.67 -16.31
C ALA A 20 15.32 7.16 -16.61
N ASP A 21 15.99 8.04 -15.88
CA ASP A 21 15.96 9.47 -16.16
C ASP A 21 16.52 9.74 -17.57
N TYR A 22 15.62 10.30 -18.35
CA TYR A 22 15.77 10.75 -19.72
C TYR A 22 16.69 11.97 -19.78
N SER A 23 17.94 11.75 -20.17
CA SER A 23 18.89 12.86 -20.41
C SER A 23 18.67 13.58 -21.75
N ASN A 24 17.63 13.27 -22.52
CA ASN A 24 17.34 13.98 -23.77
C ASN A 24 15.83 14.07 -24.05
N GLY A 25 15.25 15.21 -23.64
CA GLY A 25 14.41 16.02 -24.51
C GLY A 25 12.99 15.52 -24.80
N ASP A 26 12.06 16.13 -24.07
CA ASP A 26 10.68 16.43 -24.49
C ASP A 26 9.61 15.33 -24.29
N VAL A 27 9.24 15.11 -23.03
CA VAL A 27 7.85 14.76 -22.66
C VAL A 27 7.49 15.51 -21.38
N ARG A 28 6.40 16.29 -21.41
CA ARG A 28 5.86 16.94 -20.21
C ARG A 28 5.31 15.89 -19.25
N ALA A 29 6.04 15.63 -18.16
CA ALA A 29 5.43 15.10 -16.94
C ALA A 29 4.47 16.15 -16.37
N ALA A 30 3.29 15.73 -15.92
CA ALA A 30 2.37 16.61 -15.21
C ALA A 30 3.10 17.21 -14.00
N HIS A 31 3.15 18.53 -13.94
CA HIS A 31 3.65 19.29 -12.80
C HIS A 31 2.95 18.81 -11.54
N VAL A 32 3.69 18.22 -10.60
CA VAL A 32 3.20 18.00 -9.23
C VAL A 32 3.32 19.34 -8.51
N PRO A 33 2.23 19.97 -8.05
CA PRO A 33 2.35 21.08 -7.12
C PRO A 33 2.97 20.54 -5.83
N HIS A 34 4.07 21.15 -5.43
CA HIS A 34 4.66 20.98 -4.12
C HIS A 34 3.60 21.39 -3.08
N GLU A 35 3.04 20.41 -2.35
CA GLU A 35 2.21 20.69 -1.17
C GLU A 35 3.12 21.22 -0.06
N GLY A 36 3.44 22.52 -0.14
CA GLY A 36 3.96 23.31 0.94
C GLY A 36 2.84 23.63 1.92
N GLY A 37 3.13 23.49 3.22
CA GLY A 37 2.21 23.74 4.31
C GLY A 37 1.54 25.11 4.22
N THR A 38 0.22 25.13 4.43
CA THR A 38 -0.52 26.36 4.64
C THR A 38 -0.16 26.92 6.02
N ASP A 39 0.82 27.82 6.03
CA ASP A 39 1.01 28.74 7.14
C ASP A 39 -0.14 29.75 7.17
N ARG A 40 -0.59 30.04 8.38
CA ARG A 40 -1.77 30.86 8.68
C ARG A 40 -1.58 32.30 8.22
N ASP A 41 -2.39 32.73 7.26
CA ASP A 41 -2.52 34.13 6.87
C ASP A 41 -3.37 34.88 7.90
N LYS A 42 -2.74 35.78 8.67
CA LYS A 42 -3.43 36.74 9.56
C LYS A 42 -3.69 38.03 8.79
N SER A 43 -4.97 38.37 8.65
CA SER A 43 -5.41 39.64 8.08
C SER A 43 -5.29 40.82 9.05
N LYS A 44 -5.13 42.02 8.46
CA LYS A 44 -5.23 43.42 8.97
C LYS A 44 -3.88 44.02 9.43
N SER A 45 -3.44 45.20 8.98
CA SER A 45 -4.16 46.39 8.52
C SER A 45 -3.26 47.39 7.78
N GLY A 46 -3.78 47.97 6.69
CA GLY A 46 -3.84 49.42 6.37
C GLY A 46 -2.56 50.26 6.13
N PRO A 47 -2.62 51.29 5.24
CA PRO A 47 -1.45 51.85 4.55
C PRO A 47 -1.01 53.25 5.04
N GLY A 48 0.24 53.64 4.79
CA GLY A 48 0.63 55.05 4.86
C GLY A 48 2.14 55.38 4.85
N SER A 49 2.59 55.96 3.73
CA SER A 49 3.53 57.10 3.63
C SER A 49 5.05 56.95 3.85
N ARG A 50 5.77 57.03 2.72
CA ARG A 50 6.95 57.89 2.39
C ARG A 50 8.06 58.19 3.44
N ARG A 51 9.28 57.91 2.95
CA ARG A 51 10.52 58.73 2.88
C ARG A 51 11.63 58.56 3.94
N THR A 52 12.78 58.10 3.41
CA THR A 52 14.17 58.60 3.50
C THR A 52 15.02 58.44 4.77
N ASP A 53 16.27 58.05 4.49
CA ASP A 53 17.56 58.32 5.18
C ASP A 53 18.13 57.28 6.18
N GLU A 54 19.15 56.54 5.71
CA GLU A 54 20.38 56.16 6.43
C GLU A 54 21.26 57.41 6.70
N PRO A 55 22.41 57.39 7.46
CA PRO A 55 23.23 56.26 7.94
C PRO A 55 23.78 56.44 9.40
N ASP A 56 24.80 55.63 9.72
CA ASP A 56 25.77 55.64 10.85
C ASP A 56 25.30 54.97 12.15
N GLY A 57 26.00 54.00 12.74
CA GLY A 57 27.39 53.56 12.60
C GLY A 57 28.01 53.52 13.99
N GLN A 58 28.22 52.32 14.57
CA GLN A 58 29.30 52.01 15.53
C GLN A 58 29.17 50.58 16.11
N SER A 59 30.18 49.77 15.81
CA SER A 59 30.69 48.69 16.66
C SER A 59 31.71 49.31 17.63
N PRO A 60 31.97 48.78 18.85
CA PRO A 60 32.79 47.57 18.95
C PRO A 60 32.51 46.59 20.13
N GLU A 61 32.87 45.34 19.84
CA GLU A 61 33.65 44.40 20.66
C GLU A 61 33.06 43.51 21.79
N GLN A 62 33.23 42.22 21.51
CA GLN A 62 33.77 41.14 22.36
C GLN A 62 32.86 40.45 23.39
N GLY A 63 32.46 39.23 23.02
CA GLY A 63 32.04 38.16 23.94
C GLY A 63 32.01 36.83 23.19
N GLY A 64 33.16 36.16 23.10
CA GLY A 64 33.29 34.90 22.39
C GLY A 64 32.77 33.72 23.19
N THR A 65 31.94 32.87 22.56
CA THR A 65 31.86 31.45 22.94
C THR A 65 31.40 30.60 21.75
N SER A 66 32.35 29.80 21.26
CA SER A 66 32.19 28.43 20.75
C SER A 66 31.11 28.16 19.69
N GLN A 67 31.54 28.20 18.43
CA GLN A 67 30.95 27.39 17.36
C GLN A 67 31.07 25.91 17.74
N ARG A 68 29.94 25.24 17.98
CA ARG A 68 29.85 23.77 17.90
C ARG A 68 28.63 23.37 17.09
N ALA A 69 28.91 23.17 15.81
CA ALA A 69 28.43 22.10 14.94
C ALA A 69 27.17 21.32 15.37
N SER A 70 26.18 21.44 14.50
CA SER A 70 25.53 20.29 13.84
C SER A 70 24.66 19.37 14.70
N GLN A 71 23.38 19.72 14.78
CA GLN A 71 22.32 18.72 14.69
C GLN A 71 21.41 19.13 13.54
N SER A 72 21.82 18.83 12.31
CA SER A 72 20.85 18.66 11.23
C SER A 72 20.08 17.39 11.58
N GLU A 73 18.85 17.53 12.04
CA GLU A 73 17.88 16.44 11.92
C GLU A 73 17.82 16.11 10.44
N ALA A 74 18.43 14.98 10.08
CA ALA A 74 18.31 14.47 8.72
C ALA A 74 16.80 14.34 8.44
N PRO A 75 16.29 14.90 7.33
CA PRO A 75 14.93 14.59 6.94
C PRO A 75 14.89 13.08 6.81
N VAL A 76 14.01 12.44 7.59
CA VAL A 76 13.70 11.02 7.44
C VAL A 76 13.31 10.86 5.99
N GLN A 77 14.23 10.35 5.16
CA GLN A 77 13.94 10.07 3.77
C GLN A 77 12.74 9.14 3.79
N ALA A 78 11.60 9.65 3.29
CA ALA A 78 10.42 8.83 3.09
C ALA A 78 10.89 7.64 2.24
N ARG A 79 10.86 6.44 2.83
CA ARG A 79 11.14 5.22 2.10
C ARG A 79 10.22 5.23 0.89
N TYR A 80 10.82 5.27 -0.29
CA TYR A 80 10.14 5.28 -1.57
C TYR A 80 9.01 4.25 -1.53
N ARG A 81 7.77 4.68 -1.84
CA ARG A 81 6.66 3.76 -2.09
C ARG A 81 6.90 3.13 -3.46
N THR A 82 7.79 2.15 -3.51
CA THR A 82 8.06 1.32 -4.67
C THR A 82 6.91 0.33 -4.90
N GLY A 83 6.43 0.23 -6.13
CA GLY A 83 5.35 -0.66 -6.53
C GLY A 83 4.28 0.00 -7.40
N THR A 84 3.53 -0.82 -8.13
CA THR A 84 2.44 -0.36 -8.99
C THR A 84 1.16 -0.21 -8.16
N GLY A 85 0.67 1.00 -7.94
CA GLY A 85 -0.51 1.31 -7.11
C GLY A 85 -1.71 0.35 -7.27
N PRO A 86 -2.14 0.01 -8.50
CA PRO A 86 -3.16 -1.00 -8.76
C PRO A 86 -2.91 -2.37 -8.10
N PHE A 87 -1.66 -2.74 -7.83
CA PHE A 87 -1.27 -4.03 -7.26
C PHE A 87 -0.68 -3.93 -5.86
N MET A 88 -0.40 -2.75 -5.34
CA MET A 88 0.08 -2.62 -3.95
C MET A 88 -0.95 -3.17 -2.94
N ALA A 89 -0.45 -3.83 -1.90
CA ALA A 89 -1.22 -4.25 -0.74
C ALA A 89 -1.82 -3.05 0.02
N MET A 90 -2.98 -3.25 0.66
CA MET A 90 -3.73 -2.19 1.35
C MET A 90 -2.89 -1.42 2.37
N ASP A 91 -2.07 -2.12 3.14
CA ASP A 91 -1.18 -1.53 4.14
C ASP A 91 -0.20 -0.50 3.57
N LEU A 92 0.23 -0.69 2.31
CA LEU A 92 1.20 0.18 1.63
C LEU A 92 0.52 1.41 1.00
N LEU A 93 -0.80 1.36 0.84
CA LEU A 93 -1.60 2.43 0.25
C LEU A 93 -2.10 3.46 1.28
N ARG A 94 -2.03 3.13 2.58
CA ARG A 94 -2.51 4.00 3.66
C ARG A 94 -1.60 5.21 3.91
N PRO A 95 -2.11 6.30 4.48
CA PRO A 95 -1.29 7.45 4.87
C PRO A 95 -0.29 7.08 5.97
N GLY A 96 0.79 7.86 6.08
CA GLY A 96 1.84 7.68 7.07
C GLY A 96 3.04 6.88 6.57
N LEU A 97 3.90 6.49 7.52
CA LEU A 97 5.10 5.70 7.25
C LEU A 97 4.71 4.32 6.73
N PRO A 98 5.23 3.90 5.55
CA PRO A 98 4.98 2.56 5.04
C PRO A 98 5.41 1.51 6.08
N PRO A 99 4.55 0.52 6.39
CA PRO A 99 4.91 -0.54 7.31
C PRO A 99 6.04 -1.40 6.74
N LEU A 100 6.66 -2.20 7.61
CA LEU A 100 7.59 -3.23 7.16
C LEU A 100 6.86 -4.17 6.18
N HIS A 101 7.47 -4.41 5.03
CA HIS A 101 6.96 -5.35 4.04
C HIS A 101 6.88 -6.76 4.62
N LYS A 102 5.76 -7.43 4.39
CA LYS A 102 5.45 -8.78 4.87
C LYS A 102 5.08 -9.64 3.68
N TYR A 103 5.33 -10.93 3.77
CA TYR A 103 4.96 -11.90 2.74
C TYR A 103 3.46 -11.85 2.37
N ARG A 104 2.57 -11.53 3.32
CA ARG A 104 1.13 -11.35 3.03
C ARG A 104 0.85 -10.21 2.05
N HIS A 105 1.71 -9.20 1.98
CA HIS A 105 1.59 -8.11 1.01
C HIS A 105 1.85 -8.61 -0.42
N ASP A 106 2.76 -9.55 -0.60
CA ASP A 106 3.01 -10.17 -1.90
C ASP A 106 1.82 -11.04 -2.33
N LEU A 107 1.24 -11.81 -1.40
CA LEU A 107 0.01 -12.58 -1.65
C LEU A 107 -1.18 -11.68 -2.01
N GLU A 108 -1.33 -10.55 -1.31
CA GLU A 108 -2.37 -9.56 -1.60
C GLU A 108 -2.14 -8.89 -2.97
N SER A 109 -0.88 -8.62 -3.32
CA SER A 109 -0.53 -8.05 -4.62
C SER A 109 -0.84 -9.00 -5.77
N PHE A 110 -0.54 -10.29 -5.59
CA PHE A 110 -0.93 -11.34 -6.54
C PHE A 110 -2.45 -11.46 -6.65
N PHE A 111 -3.18 -11.37 -5.52
CA PHE A 111 -4.64 -11.36 -5.55
C PHE A 111 -5.20 -10.20 -6.39
N TYR A 112 -4.71 -8.97 -6.21
CA TYR A 112 -5.14 -7.84 -7.04
C TYR A 112 -4.78 -8.02 -8.51
N LEU A 113 -3.62 -8.60 -8.82
CA LEU A 113 -3.26 -8.95 -10.20
C LEU A 113 -4.25 -9.95 -10.79
N TYR A 114 -4.66 -10.96 -10.03
CA TYR A 114 -5.60 -11.97 -10.50
C TYR A 114 -7.00 -11.41 -10.72
N ILE A 115 -7.49 -10.53 -9.82
CA ILE A 115 -8.73 -9.79 -10.05
C ILE A 115 -8.60 -8.92 -11.30
N TYR A 116 -7.50 -8.19 -11.45
CA TYR A 116 -7.29 -7.33 -12.63
C TYR A 116 -7.34 -8.15 -13.93
N ALA A 117 -6.69 -9.31 -13.95
CA ALA A 117 -6.74 -10.22 -15.10
C ALA A 117 -8.18 -10.68 -15.39
N ALA A 118 -8.89 -11.19 -14.39
CA ALA A 118 -10.25 -11.68 -14.60
C ALA A 118 -11.24 -10.58 -15.03
N ALA A 119 -11.13 -9.39 -14.44
CA ALA A 119 -12.06 -8.29 -14.67
C ALA A 119 -11.76 -7.47 -15.93
N ALA A 120 -10.48 -7.33 -16.30
CA ALA A 120 -10.06 -6.41 -17.36
C ALA A 120 -9.50 -7.09 -18.61
N TYR A 121 -9.06 -8.35 -18.56
CA TYR A 121 -8.48 -9.00 -19.73
C TYR A 121 -9.56 -9.50 -20.69
N ASN A 122 -9.47 -9.09 -21.96
CA ASN A 122 -10.26 -9.64 -23.04
C ASN A 122 -9.41 -10.67 -23.82
N PRO A 123 -9.71 -11.98 -23.73
CA PRO A 123 -8.90 -13.02 -24.38
C PRO A 123 -9.05 -13.03 -25.90
N VAL A 124 -10.16 -12.55 -26.45
CA VAL A 124 -10.41 -12.49 -27.90
C VAL A 124 -9.55 -11.39 -28.52
N GLN A 125 -9.57 -10.20 -27.92
CA GLN A 125 -8.81 -9.04 -28.40
C GLN A 125 -7.36 -9.04 -27.89
N LYS A 126 -7.05 -9.85 -26.88
CA LYS A 126 -5.75 -9.93 -26.20
C LYS A 126 -5.30 -8.59 -25.64
N VAL A 127 -6.24 -7.86 -25.04
CA VAL A 127 -6.00 -6.53 -24.45
C VAL A 127 -6.52 -6.49 -23.03
N PHE A 128 -5.89 -5.65 -22.20
CA PHE A 128 -6.41 -5.29 -20.89
C PHE A 128 -7.19 -3.98 -20.99
N GLY A 129 -8.39 -3.98 -20.40
CA GLY A 129 -9.10 -2.77 -20.04
C GLY A 129 -8.52 -2.11 -18.79
N ASN A 130 -9.23 -1.11 -18.28
CA ASN A 130 -8.86 -0.36 -17.10
C ASN A 130 -9.85 -0.59 -15.96
N ILE A 131 -9.32 -0.74 -14.74
CA ILE A 131 -10.07 -0.60 -13.50
C ILE A 131 -9.76 0.80 -12.97
N LEU A 132 -10.53 1.80 -13.41
CA LEU A 132 -10.20 3.22 -13.19
C LEU A 132 -10.04 3.57 -11.71
N GLN A 133 -10.86 2.97 -10.85
CA GLN A 133 -10.80 3.14 -9.39
C GLN A 133 -9.47 2.68 -8.78
N TRP A 134 -8.69 1.84 -9.46
CA TRP A 134 -7.37 1.40 -9.01
C TRP A 134 -6.23 2.15 -9.70
N GLN A 135 -6.52 2.96 -10.71
CA GLN A 135 -5.56 3.73 -11.50
C GLN A 135 -5.68 5.23 -11.17
N HIS A 136 -5.53 5.57 -9.89
CA HIS A 136 -5.62 6.95 -9.42
C HIS A 136 -4.23 7.47 -9.00
N GLU A 137 -3.96 8.77 -9.22
CA GLU A 137 -2.68 9.40 -8.83
C GLU A 137 -2.46 9.34 -7.32
N SER A 138 -3.50 9.65 -6.54
CA SER A 138 -3.52 9.43 -5.10
C SER A 138 -3.61 7.94 -4.74
N LEU A 139 -2.52 7.40 -4.17
CA LEU A 139 -2.48 6.05 -3.59
C LEU A 139 -3.48 5.88 -2.45
N ILE A 140 -3.81 6.96 -1.73
CA ILE A 140 -4.83 6.92 -0.68
C ILE A 140 -6.20 6.64 -1.29
N SER A 141 -6.53 7.27 -2.43
CA SER A 141 -7.76 6.99 -3.16
C SER A 141 -7.79 5.55 -3.68
N VAL A 142 -6.67 5.03 -4.20
CA VAL A 142 -6.56 3.61 -4.60
C VAL A 142 -6.83 2.70 -3.41
N GLY A 143 -6.25 2.99 -2.24
CA GLY A 143 -6.48 2.25 -1.01
C GLY A 143 -7.95 2.28 -0.58
N HIS A 144 -8.61 3.45 -0.60
CA HIS A 144 -10.03 3.54 -0.29
C HIS A 144 -10.90 2.69 -1.24
N ASN A 145 -10.65 2.77 -2.55
CA ASN A 145 -11.41 2.01 -3.54
C ASN A 145 -11.19 0.49 -3.40
N LYS A 146 -9.96 0.06 -3.10
CA LYS A 146 -9.67 -1.35 -2.81
C LYS A 146 -10.33 -1.83 -1.52
N ARG A 147 -10.40 -0.98 -0.50
CA ARG A 147 -11.14 -1.28 0.73
C ARG A 147 -12.60 -1.54 0.42
N GLN A 148 -13.26 -0.64 -0.34
CA GLN A 148 -14.66 -0.81 -0.71
C GLN A 148 -14.86 -2.11 -1.50
N PHE A 149 -14.02 -2.37 -2.50
CA PHE A 149 -14.03 -3.62 -3.25
C PHE A 149 -13.94 -4.88 -2.36
N LEU A 150 -13.20 -4.85 -1.24
CA LEU A 150 -13.05 -5.99 -0.33
C LEU A 150 -14.23 -6.18 0.64
N VAL A 151 -14.95 -5.12 1.00
CA VAL A 151 -15.94 -5.14 2.10
C VAL A 151 -17.37 -4.89 1.65
N ASP A 152 -17.56 -4.40 0.43
CA ASP A 152 -18.85 -4.10 -0.17
C ASP A 152 -19.06 -5.01 -1.39
N GLU A 153 -20.13 -5.79 -1.34
CA GLU A 153 -20.50 -6.74 -2.40
C GLU A 153 -20.88 -6.02 -3.70
N GLU A 154 -21.53 -4.87 -3.63
CA GLU A 154 -21.92 -4.11 -4.83
C GLU A 154 -20.68 -3.56 -5.54
N GLU A 155 -19.69 -3.08 -4.79
CA GLU A 155 -18.42 -2.59 -5.34
C GLU A 155 -17.57 -3.74 -5.90
N PHE A 156 -17.58 -4.91 -5.26
CA PHE A 156 -16.99 -6.12 -5.83
C PHE A 156 -17.62 -6.44 -7.19
N GLN A 157 -18.96 -6.50 -7.26
CA GLN A 157 -19.69 -6.80 -8.50
C GLN A 157 -19.44 -5.75 -9.57
N SER A 158 -19.40 -4.47 -9.20
CA SER A 158 -19.09 -3.36 -10.12
C SER A 158 -17.73 -3.54 -10.81
N VAL A 159 -16.69 -3.90 -10.04
CA VAL A 159 -15.34 -4.14 -10.59
C VAL A 159 -15.33 -5.29 -11.59
N VAL A 160 -16.01 -6.40 -11.26
CA VAL A 160 -15.98 -7.62 -12.08
C VAL A 160 -17.08 -7.68 -13.13
N ALA A 161 -17.95 -6.66 -13.22
CA ALA A 161 -19.10 -6.63 -14.12
C ALA A 161 -18.72 -6.79 -15.60
N ARG A 162 -17.50 -6.38 -15.97
CA ARG A 162 -16.96 -6.44 -17.34
C ARG A 162 -16.10 -7.67 -17.61
N ALA A 163 -16.01 -8.60 -16.66
CA ALA A 163 -15.25 -9.83 -16.83
C ALA A 163 -15.76 -10.60 -18.08
N HIS A 164 -14.81 -11.09 -18.88
CA HIS A 164 -15.13 -11.95 -20.03
C HIS A 164 -15.83 -13.23 -19.55
N GLU A 165 -16.67 -13.85 -20.40
CA GLU A 165 -17.43 -15.06 -20.06
C GLU A 165 -16.54 -16.18 -19.49
N ASP A 166 -15.34 -16.35 -20.08
CA ASP A 166 -14.34 -17.34 -19.63
C ASP A 166 -13.88 -17.14 -18.18
N PHE A 167 -13.97 -15.91 -17.65
CA PHE A 167 -13.54 -15.57 -16.30
C PHE A 167 -14.71 -15.44 -15.31
N LYS A 168 -15.97 -15.37 -15.77
CA LYS A 168 -17.14 -15.27 -14.89
C LYS A 168 -17.19 -16.36 -13.81
N PRO A 169 -16.90 -17.65 -14.08
CA PRO A 169 -16.90 -18.68 -13.04
C PRO A 169 -15.93 -18.39 -11.87
N LEU A 170 -14.89 -17.57 -12.09
CA LEU A 170 -13.94 -17.19 -11.04
C LEU A 170 -14.51 -16.14 -10.09
N VAL A 171 -15.34 -15.23 -10.59
CA VAL A 171 -15.83 -14.03 -9.87
C VAL A 171 -17.29 -14.13 -9.41
N LEU A 172 -18.04 -15.14 -9.88
CA LEU A 172 -19.38 -15.44 -9.36
C LEU A 172 -19.33 -16.05 -7.96
N GLN A 173 -20.49 -16.08 -7.28
CA GLN A 173 -20.62 -16.63 -5.93
C GLN A 173 -20.01 -18.04 -5.83
N GLY A 174 -19.13 -18.25 -4.84
CA GLY A 174 -18.41 -19.51 -4.64
C GLY A 174 -17.18 -19.70 -5.56
N GLY A 175 -17.02 -18.84 -6.56
CA GLY A 175 -15.88 -18.78 -7.46
C GLY A 175 -14.55 -18.57 -6.71
N LEU A 176 -13.45 -18.92 -7.38
CA LEU A 176 -12.12 -18.89 -6.77
C LEU A 176 -11.74 -17.49 -6.25
N LEU A 177 -12.01 -16.44 -7.02
CA LEU A 177 -11.63 -15.08 -6.67
C LEU A 177 -12.50 -14.53 -5.54
N VAL A 178 -13.76 -14.95 -5.45
CA VAL A 178 -14.61 -14.66 -4.29
C VAL A 178 -14.03 -15.34 -3.05
N ARG A 179 -13.69 -16.63 -3.12
CA ARG A 179 -13.07 -17.36 -1.98
C ARG A 179 -11.73 -16.76 -1.55
N LEU A 180 -10.92 -16.27 -2.49
CA LEU A 180 -9.66 -15.57 -2.20
C LEU A 180 -9.89 -14.19 -1.57
N SER A 181 -10.94 -13.47 -1.95
CA SER A 181 -11.23 -12.15 -1.39
C SER A 181 -11.59 -12.20 0.11
N LEU A 182 -12.25 -13.26 0.56
CA LEU A 182 -12.73 -13.41 1.95
C LEU A 182 -11.63 -13.24 3.02
N PRO A 183 -10.48 -13.94 2.98
CA PRO A 183 -9.43 -13.72 3.97
C PRO A 183 -8.85 -12.30 3.93
N PHE A 184 -8.75 -11.66 2.76
CA PHE A 184 -8.28 -10.26 2.67
C PHE A 184 -9.31 -9.28 3.23
N SER A 185 -10.60 -9.51 3.00
CA SER A 185 -11.69 -8.76 3.65
C SER A 185 -11.58 -8.85 5.18
N GLN A 186 -11.34 -10.04 5.73
CA GLN A 186 -11.11 -10.23 7.17
C GLN A 186 -9.83 -9.56 7.68
N VAL A 187 -8.78 -9.45 6.86
CA VAL A 187 -7.55 -8.69 7.21
C VAL A 187 -7.89 -7.22 7.37
N GLU A 188 -8.71 -6.67 6.48
CA GLU A 188 -9.13 -5.27 6.49
C GLU A 188 -10.12 -4.96 7.63
N GLU A 189 -11.07 -5.83 7.91
CA GLU A 189 -11.96 -5.70 9.07
C GLU A 189 -11.18 -5.64 10.39
N ARG A 190 -10.13 -6.47 10.52
CA ARG A 190 -9.26 -6.47 11.71
C ARG A 190 -8.40 -5.23 11.77
N PHE A 191 -7.94 -4.73 10.64
CA PHE A 191 -7.24 -3.46 10.61
C PHE A 191 -8.15 -2.30 11.04
N ALA A 192 -9.42 -2.28 10.62
CA ALA A 192 -10.35 -1.25 11.09
C ALA A 192 -10.51 -1.25 12.62
N ARG A 193 -10.44 -2.42 13.27
CA ARG A 193 -10.41 -2.53 14.74
C ARG A 193 -9.08 -2.04 15.33
N PHE A 194 -7.96 -2.30 14.67
CA PHE A 194 -6.65 -1.77 15.06
C PHE A 194 -6.65 -0.23 15.03
N GLU A 195 -7.10 0.38 13.93
CA GLU A 195 -7.19 1.84 13.81
C GLU A 195 -8.13 2.44 14.84
N SER A 196 -9.24 1.75 15.16
CA SER A 196 -10.13 2.23 16.22
C SER A 196 -9.43 2.33 17.58
N ILE A 197 -8.45 1.46 17.87
CA ILE A 197 -7.65 1.55 19.08
C ILE A 197 -6.60 2.65 18.95
N GLN A 198 -5.90 2.70 17.81
CA GLN A 198 -4.87 3.70 17.55
C GLN A 198 -5.42 5.13 17.61
N ARG A 199 -6.64 5.38 17.13
CA ARG A 199 -7.29 6.69 17.23
C ARG A 199 -7.51 7.17 18.67
N MET A 200 -7.56 6.26 19.65
CA MET A 200 -7.65 6.65 21.06
C MET A 200 -6.35 7.27 21.58
N GLU A 201 -5.20 6.98 20.96
CA GLU A 201 -3.89 7.58 21.32
C GLU A 201 -3.90 9.10 21.20
N GLY A 202 -4.63 9.64 20.21
CA GLY A 202 -4.80 11.07 20.04
C GLY A 202 -5.63 11.76 21.13
N MET A 203 -6.33 10.99 21.98
CA MET A 203 -7.11 11.50 23.11
C MET A 203 -6.41 11.29 24.45
N ALA A 204 -5.77 10.13 24.63
CA ALA A 204 -5.00 9.79 25.81
C ALA A 204 -3.91 8.75 25.47
N PRO A 205 -2.78 8.72 26.21
CA PRO A 205 -1.77 7.69 26.02
C PRO A 205 -2.39 6.28 26.10
N LEU A 206 -1.98 5.41 25.18
CA LEU A 206 -2.45 4.03 25.19
C LEU A 206 -1.93 3.29 26.43
N ASN A 207 -2.81 2.54 27.08
CA ASN A 207 -2.44 1.68 28.19
C ASN A 207 -1.89 0.33 27.70
N GLU A 208 -1.29 -0.44 28.61
CA GLU A 208 -0.67 -1.73 28.29
C GLU A 208 -1.67 -2.74 27.70
N ASP A 209 -2.92 -2.75 28.16
CA ASP A 209 -3.96 -3.62 27.61
C ASP A 209 -4.29 -3.25 26.15
N GLN A 210 -4.38 -1.96 25.83
CA GLN A 210 -4.61 -1.48 24.46
C GLN A 210 -3.45 -1.85 23.53
N LEU A 211 -2.20 -1.64 23.96
CA LEU A 211 -1.02 -2.06 23.20
C LEU A 211 -0.99 -3.58 22.98
N SER A 212 -1.29 -4.36 24.02
CA SER A 212 -1.41 -5.82 23.93
C SER A 212 -2.49 -6.26 22.96
N ARG A 213 -3.65 -5.60 22.96
CA ARG A 213 -4.75 -5.85 22.01
C ARG A 213 -4.32 -5.54 20.58
N MET A 214 -3.65 -4.42 20.34
CA MET A 214 -3.14 -4.06 19.01
C MET A 214 -2.15 -5.10 18.48
N ALA A 215 -1.19 -5.54 19.30
CA ALA A 215 -0.24 -6.60 18.93
C ALA A 215 -0.96 -7.93 18.64
N LYS A 216 -1.98 -8.28 19.43
CA LYS A 216 -2.82 -9.48 19.19
C LYS A 216 -3.60 -9.37 17.88
N ILE A 217 -4.12 -8.18 17.53
CA ILE A 217 -4.82 -7.95 16.27
C ILE A 217 -3.86 -8.13 15.10
N GLU A 218 -2.66 -7.52 15.15
CA GLU A 218 -1.69 -7.64 14.05
C GLU A 218 -1.25 -9.10 13.85
N LYS A 219 -0.96 -9.82 14.94
CA LYS A 219 -0.65 -11.26 14.87
C LYS A 219 -1.80 -12.08 14.28
N LYS A 220 -3.05 -11.70 14.53
CA LYS A 220 -4.22 -12.35 13.92
C LYS A 220 -4.38 -12.00 12.45
N ARG A 221 -4.01 -10.79 12.01
CA ARG A 221 -4.00 -10.40 10.58
C ARG A 221 -2.98 -11.24 9.81
N ASP A 222 -1.76 -11.34 10.32
CA ASP A 222 -0.69 -12.15 9.70
C ASP A 222 -1.07 -13.63 9.57
N LYS A 223 -1.88 -14.16 10.49
CA LYS A 223 -2.34 -15.55 10.46
C LYS A 223 -3.53 -15.80 9.52
N LEU A 224 -4.21 -14.77 9.01
CA LEU A 224 -5.36 -14.97 8.11
C LEU A 224 -4.94 -15.50 6.76
N ILE A 225 -3.85 -14.95 6.24
CA ILE A 225 -3.35 -15.27 4.91
C ILE A 225 -1.88 -15.65 5.00
N THR A 226 -1.65 -16.96 5.12
CA THR A 226 -0.33 -17.57 5.00
C THR A 226 -0.20 -18.19 3.62
N TYR A 227 1.02 -18.52 3.20
CA TYR A 227 1.26 -19.25 1.94
C TYR A 227 0.37 -20.50 1.85
N SER A 228 0.44 -21.37 2.87
CA SER A 228 -0.34 -22.61 2.92
C SER A 228 -1.85 -22.38 2.79
N LYS A 229 -2.41 -21.36 3.47
CA LYS A 229 -3.84 -21.01 3.31
C LYS A 229 -4.16 -20.51 1.91
N PHE A 230 -3.29 -19.67 1.36
CA PHE A 230 -3.46 -19.13 0.01
C PHE A 230 -3.46 -20.26 -1.03
N MET A 231 -2.49 -21.16 -0.97
CA MET A 231 -2.39 -22.34 -1.84
C MET A 231 -3.56 -23.29 -1.64
N GLY A 232 -4.02 -23.49 -0.40
CA GLY A 232 -5.21 -24.28 -0.10
C GLY A 232 -6.48 -23.72 -0.75
N ILE A 233 -6.64 -22.39 -0.82
CA ILE A 233 -7.77 -21.77 -1.52
C ILE A 233 -7.64 -21.97 -3.04
N LEU A 234 -6.42 -21.80 -3.57
CA LEU A 234 -6.09 -22.06 -4.98
C LEU A 234 -6.24 -23.53 -5.39
N GLN A 235 -6.32 -24.44 -4.42
CA GLN A 235 -6.26 -25.90 -4.66
C GLN A 235 -4.98 -26.31 -5.42
N ALA A 236 -3.89 -25.58 -5.17
CA ALA A 236 -2.59 -25.81 -5.77
C ALA A 236 -1.64 -26.45 -4.74
N PRO A 237 -0.70 -27.31 -5.18
CA PRO A 237 0.30 -27.89 -4.28
C PRO A 237 1.20 -26.78 -3.71
N GLU A 238 1.64 -26.96 -2.47
CA GLU A 238 2.69 -26.11 -1.93
C GLU A 238 4.04 -26.51 -2.53
N ASP A 239 4.71 -25.55 -3.17
CA ASP A 239 6.09 -25.72 -3.62
C ASP A 239 7.08 -25.66 -2.44
N MET A 240 7.03 -26.67 -1.58
CA MET A 240 7.94 -26.82 -0.45
C MET A 240 9.20 -27.57 -0.90
N PRO A 241 10.41 -27.08 -0.56
CA PRO A 241 11.64 -27.82 -0.82
C PRO A 241 11.59 -29.20 -0.13
N LYS A 242 12.08 -30.24 -0.82
CA LYS A 242 11.95 -31.67 -0.43
C LYS A 242 12.41 -31.99 1.00
N GLU A 243 13.26 -31.16 1.60
CA GLU A 243 13.73 -31.32 2.97
C GLU A 243 12.65 -31.07 4.02
N ALA A 244 11.64 -30.23 3.73
CA ALA A 244 10.52 -29.96 4.64
C ALA A 244 9.49 -31.10 4.66
N GLN A 245 9.43 -31.95 3.63
CA GLN A 245 8.47 -33.07 3.54
C GLN A 245 8.91 -34.29 4.37
N LYS A 246 10.22 -34.48 4.60
CA LYS A 246 10.73 -35.60 5.41
C LYS A 246 10.48 -35.46 6.91
N GLY A 247 10.17 -34.26 7.41
CA GLY A 247 9.92 -34.01 8.83
C GLY A 247 8.53 -34.41 9.33
N GLN A 248 7.57 -34.68 8.44
CA GLN A 248 6.19 -35.00 8.81
C GLN A 248 5.82 -36.49 8.65
N SER A 249 6.61 -37.29 7.94
CA SER A 249 6.34 -38.73 7.77
C SER A 249 7.03 -39.65 8.80
N GLY A 250 7.85 -39.10 9.71
CA GLY A 250 8.65 -39.88 10.66
C GLY A 250 8.02 -40.13 12.03
N ALA A 251 6.75 -39.77 12.24
CA ALA A 251 6.11 -39.83 13.56
C ALA A 251 4.87 -40.74 13.58
N LYS A 252 4.95 -41.92 12.96
CA LYS A 252 4.02 -43.04 13.19
C LYS A 252 4.69 -44.35 12.80
N GLU A 253 5.42 -44.95 13.72
CA GLU A 253 5.71 -46.39 13.79
C GLU A 253 6.62 -46.61 15.00
N ASP A 254 6.04 -46.63 16.20
CA ASP A 254 6.46 -47.58 17.24
C ASP A 254 5.45 -47.54 18.39
N GLU A 255 4.65 -48.59 18.51
CA GLU A 255 4.07 -49.10 19.76
C GLU A 255 3.12 -50.25 19.41
N GLY A 256 3.55 -51.48 19.68
CA GLY A 256 2.60 -52.60 19.72
C GLY A 256 3.13 -53.99 19.41
N GLN A 257 4.26 -54.42 19.98
CA GLN A 257 4.48 -55.84 20.28
C GLN A 257 5.18 -55.97 21.62
N ASP A 258 4.45 -56.42 22.64
CA ASP A 258 4.99 -57.26 23.70
C ASP A 258 3.88 -58.16 24.24
N ILE A 259 4.31 -59.41 24.50
CA ILE A 259 3.54 -60.62 24.84
C ILE A 259 3.40 -60.73 26.36
#